data_AF-A0A817A304-F1
#
_entry.id   AF-A0A817A304-F1
#
_cell.length_a   1.000
_cell.length_b   1.000
_cell.length_c   1.000
_cell.angle_alpha   90.00
_cell.angle_beta   90.00
_cell.angle_gamma   90.00
#
_symmetry.space_group_name_H-M   'P 1'
#
loop_
_entity.id
_entity.type
_entity.pdbx_description
1 polymer ?
#
loop_
_entity_poly.entity_id
_entity_poly.type
_entity_poly.pdbx_seq_one_letter_code
_entity_poly.pdbx_strand_id
1 'polypeptide(L)'
;MSKMFSRIAMTNYVVVLLLSLTSLEHGLLFQRVSSLGINYGQVGDNLPPPDKVIQLLGSLHINKTRIYDTNPKVLSSFANSNIELFVTVENQMLPSLVDPQQALQWVTSRIKPFFPATKIGGIAVGNELYTDDDSSLIGFVTCITTFLKHINFSYFHLYTLLLLYRYLVPAMTSIHAALVQTGLDKYIQVSTPNSLSVLQESYPPSAGCFRPQVTGVMTQLLSFLHSTKSPFWINAYPYFAYKDSPTKIPLDYVLFNPNPGMVDPYTKYHYDNMLYAQVDAVIFAMARLGFKDIEVGVSETGWPSKGDGDEVGATVANAAVYNKNLLKRQLQSEGTPLRKNMGLDVYLFALFNEDLKPGPTSERNYGLYQPDETMAYNVGLLSSSQSSTSSTNSIVSLTSSASTDITRGMQRLIYFMCIYLLAIHMLIRRRY
;
A
#
# COMPACT_ATOMS: atom_id res chain seq x y z
N MET A 1 -39.66 22.01 -54.60
CA MET A 1 -38.90 20.94 -53.91
C MET A 1 -37.59 21.42 -53.29
N SER A 2 -36.68 22.10 -54.01
CA SER A 2 -35.37 22.55 -53.49
C SER A 2 -35.41 23.37 -52.17
N LYS A 3 -36.36 24.30 -51.98
CA LYS A 3 -36.48 25.10 -50.75
C LYS A 3 -36.94 24.30 -49.52
N MET A 4 -37.61 23.16 -49.71
CA MET A 4 -38.11 22.32 -48.60
C MET A 4 -37.00 21.42 -48.06
N PHE A 5 -36.14 20.89 -48.93
CA PHE A 5 -34.97 20.10 -48.55
C PHE A 5 -33.92 20.92 -47.78
N SER A 6 -33.74 22.20 -48.14
CA SER A 6 -32.83 23.11 -47.42
C SER A 6 -33.28 23.41 -45.99
N ARG A 7 -34.61 23.53 -45.76
CA ARG A 7 -35.15 23.76 -44.40
C ARG A 7 -34.99 22.53 -43.52
N ILE A 8 -35.26 21.33 -44.03
CA ILE A 8 -35.10 20.07 -43.28
C ILE A 8 -33.63 19.81 -42.93
N ALA A 9 -32.70 20.09 -43.85
CA ALA A 9 -31.27 19.97 -43.59
C ALA A 9 -30.80 20.94 -42.49
N MET A 10 -31.28 22.19 -42.51
CA MET A 10 -30.90 23.18 -41.51
C MET A 10 -31.49 22.87 -40.12
N THR A 11 -32.71 22.35 -40.04
CA THR A 11 -33.32 21.91 -38.77
C THR A 11 -32.57 20.72 -38.17
N ASN A 12 -32.11 19.76 -38.99
CA ASN A 12 -31.30 18.63 -38.51
C ASN A 12 -29.92 19.08 -37.99
N TYR A 13 -29.29 20.07 -38.63
CA TYR A 13 -28.01 20.62 -38.14
C TYR A 13 -28.16 21.31 -36.78
N VAL A 14 -29.24 22.08 -36.59
CA VAL A 14 -29.50 22.78 -35.31
C VAL A 14 -29.82 21.78 -34.19
N VAL A 15 -30.56 20.70 -34.48
CA VAL A 15 -30.85 19.64 -33.51
C VAL A 15 -29.59 18.85 -33.14
N VAL A 16 -28.72 18.53 -34.11
CA VAL A 16 -27.44 17.85 -33.83
C VAL A 16 -26.50 18.76 -33.02
N LEU A 17 -26.47 20.07 -33.31
CA LEU A 17 -25.66 21.03 -32.56
C LEU A 17 -26.18 21.19 -31.11
N LEU A 18 -27.50 21.27 -30.91
CA LEU A 18 -28.11 21.32 -29.57
C LEU A 18 -27.89 20.03 -28.78
N LEU A 19 -28.00 18.87 -29.42
CA LEU A 19 -27.66 17.58 -28.79
C LEU A 19 -26.17 17.52 -28.41
N SER A 20 -25.27 18.03 -29.26
CA SER A 20 -23.83 18.10 -28.97
C SER A 20 -23.47 19.06 -27.82
N LEU A 21 -24.23 20.16 -27.67
CA LEU A 21 -24.06 21.12 -26.58
C LEU A 21 -24.62 20.56 -25.25
N THR A 22 -25.75 19.84 -25.29
CA THR A 22 -26.26 19.15 -24.09
C THR A 22 -25.39 17.97 -23.64
N SER A 23 -24.65 17.33 -24.57
CA SER A 23 -23.65 16.31 -24.23
C SER A 23 -22.35 16.90 -23.70
N LEU A 24 -22.05 18.17 -23.96
CA LEU A 24 -20.90 18.86 -23.38
C LEU A 24 -21.17 19.29 -21.93
N GLU A 25 -22.40 19.69 -21.60
CA GLU A 25 -22.77 20.08 -20.24
C GLU A 25 -22.94 18.88 -19.28
N HIS A 26 -23.30 17.69 -19.80
CA HIS A 26 -23.29 16.44 -19.01
C HIS A 26 -21.91 15.77 -18.93
N GLY A 27 -20.91 16.25 -19.68
CA GLY A 27 -19.51 15.81 -19.56
C GLY A 27 -18.76 16.44 -18.39
N LEU A 28 -19.35 17.43 -17.73
CA LEU A 28 -18.86 18.07 -16.50
C LEU A 28 -19.40 17.40 -15.21
N LEU A 29 -20.05 16.25 -15.33
CA LEU A 29 -20.48 15.45 -14.19
C LEU A 29 -19.24 14.87 -13.50
N PHE A 30 -18.97 15.33 -12.27
CA PHE A 30 -18.10 14.73 -11.25
C PHE A 30 -17.20 13.61 -11.78
N GLN A 31 -15.98 13.95 -12.19
CA GLN A 31 -14.98 12.96 -12.56
C GLN A 31 -14.65 12.13 -11.32
N ARG A 32 -15.34 11.00 -11.18
CA ARG A 32 -15.16 10.06 -10.07
C ARG A 32 -13.76 9.46 -10.22
N VAL A 33 -12.99 9.53 -9.14
CA VAL A 33 -11.55 9.24 -9.19
C VAL A 33 -11.39 7.75 -9.22
N SER A 34 -11.04 7.18 -10.37
CA SER A 34 -10.85 5.73 -10.49
C SER A 34 -9.53 5.26 -9.90
N SER A 35 -8.54 6.15 -9.69
CA SER A 35 -7.17 5.80 -9.33
C SER A 35 -6.79 6.06 -7.86
N LEU A 36 -7.76 6.39 -7.00
CA LEU A 36 -7.50 6.65 -5.58
C LEU A 36 -8.39 5.78 -4.69
N GLY A 37 -7.75 5.01 -3.81
CA GLY A 37 -8.36 4.36 -2.68
C GLY A 37 -7.73 4.81 -1.36
N ILE A 38 -8.28 4.31 -0.25
CA ILE A 38 -7.70 4.52 1.08
C ILE A 38 -7.78 3.23 1.89
N ASN A 39 -6.72 2.94 2.64
CA ASN A 39 -6.66 1.81 3.53
C ASN A 39 -7.54 2.07 4.75
N TYR A 40 -8.50 1.17 4.99
CA TYR A 40 -9.34 1.13 6.18
C TYR A 40 -8.73 0.14 7.18
N GLY A 41 -7.74 0.65 7.92
CA GLY A 41 -7.17 -0.03 9.07
C GLY A 41 -8.18 -0.16 10.22
N GLN A 42 -8.08 -1.25 10.96
CA GLN A 42 -9.01 -1.62 12.04
C GLN A 42 -8.27 -1.96 13.35
N VAL A 43 -6.99 -1.60 13.47
CA VAL A 43 -6.18 -1.86 14.67
C VAL A 43 -6.39 -0.75 15.70
N GLY A 44 -7.60 -0.66 16.23
CA GLY A 44 -7.99 0.27 17.30
C GLY A 44 -9.29 -0.13 17.98
N ASP A 45 -9.51 0.31 19.22
CA ASP A 45 -10.73 -0.03 20.00
C ASP A 45 -11.75 1.12 20.09
N ASN A 46 -11.42 2.26 19.49
CA ASN A 46 -12.25 3.48 19.46
C ASN A 46 -12.73 3.87 18.06
N LEU A 47 -12.50 3.00 17.06
CA LEU A 47 -12.81 3.29 15.66
C LEU A 47 -14.32 3.33 15.38
N PRO A 48 -14.78 4.16 14.44
CA PRO A 48 -16.19 4.29 14.12
C PRO A 48 -16.72 3.03 13.41
N PRO A 49 -18.04 2.76 13.48
CA PRO A 49 -18.63 1.61 12.81
C PRO A 49 -18.56 1.74 11.27
N PRO A 50 -18.60 0.63 10.52
CA PRO A 50 -18.41 0.65 9.06
C PRO A 50 -19.36 1.57 8.28
N ASP A 51 -20.60 1.78 8.75
CA ASP A 51 -21.55 2.67 8.08
C ASP A 51 -21.07 4.13 8.07
N LYS A 52 -20.35 4.56 9.12
CA LYS A 52 -19.70 5.87 9.19
C LYS A 52 -18.53 5.96 8.23
N VAL A 53 -17.78 4.88 8.09
CA VAL A 53 -16.68 4.78 7.13
C VAL A 53 -17.18 4.97 5.70
N ILE A 54 -18.30 4.36 5.33
CA ILE A 54 -18.92 4.54 4.01
C ILE A 54 -19.30 6.01 3.76
N GLN A 55 -19.89 6.68 4.76
CA GLN A 55 -20.22 8.12 4.67
C GLN A 55 -18.97 8.97 4.46
N LEU A 56 -17.91 8.67 5.20
CA LEU A 56 -16.65 9.40 5.14
C LEU A 56 -15.96 9.24 3.79
N LEU A 57 -15.85 8.01 3.28
CA LEU A 57 -15.34 7.71 1.95
C LEU A 57 -16.14 8.44 0.86
N GLY A 58 -17.47 8.44 0.99
CA GLY A 58 -18.36 9.20 0.11
C GLY A 58 -18.07 10.71 0.12
N SER A 59 -17.83 11.31 1.30
CA SER A 59 -17.50 12.74 1.43
C SER A 59 -16.16 13.11 0.77
N LEU A 60 -15.23 12.16 0.71
CA LEU A 60 -13.93 12.30 0.06
C LEU A 60 -13.97 11.98 -1.44
N HIS A 61 -15.13 11.59 -1.98
CA HIS A 61 -15.29 11.08 -3.34
C HIS A 61 -14.42 9.84 -3.64
N ILE A 62 -14.08 9.07 -2.59
CA ILE A 62 -13.30 7.83 -2.68
C ILE A 62 -14.27 6.66 -2.80
N ASN A 63 -14.04 5.81 -3.80
CA ASN A 63 -14.85 4.63 -4.09
C ASN A 63 -14.04 3.32 -4.09
N LYS A 64 -12.80 3.35 -3.59
CA LYS A 64 -11.94 2.18 -3.39
C LYS A 64 -11.44 2.19 -1.96
N THR A 65 -11.49 1.06 -1.28
CA THR A 65 -10.88 0.91 0.03
C THR A 65 -10.29 -0.49 0.19
N ARG A 66 -9.27 -0.60 1.03
CA ARG A 66 -8.62 -1.86 1.35
C ARG A 66 -8.78 -2.16 2.83
N ILE A 67 -9.12 -3.41 3.15
CA ILE A 67 -9.12 -3.94 4.51
C ILE A 67 -8.10 -5.07 4.65
N TYR A 68 -7.58 -5.26 5.85
CA TYR A 68 -6.47 -6.18 6.15
C TYR A 68 -6.92 -7.58 6.57
N ASP A 69 -8.21 -7.87 6.40
CA ASP A 69 -8.84 -9.15 6.71
C ASP A 69 -10.07 -9.38 5.81
N THR A 70 -10.94 -10.31 6.21
CA THR A 70 -12.29 -10.49 5.66
C THR A 70 -13.37 -10.25 6.72
N ASN A 71 -13.32 -9.13 7.45
CA ASN A 71 -14.27 -8.83 8.53
C ASN A 71 -15.73 -8.85 8.00
N PRO A 72 -16.58 -9.81 8.44
CA PRO A 72 -17.93 -9.97 7.92
C PRO A 72 -18.84 -8.78 8.24
N LYS A 73 -18.56 -8.02 9.31
CA LYS A 73 -19.32 -6.81 9.65
C LYS A 73 -19.06 -5.72 8.61
N VAL A 74 -17.79 -5.52 8.25
CA VAL A 74 -17.41 -4.57 7.19
C VAL A 74 -18.00 -5.01 5.86
N LEU A 75 -17.80 -6.27 5.47
CA LEU A 75 -18.31 -6.80 4.21
C LEU A 75 -19.83 -6.68 4.11
N SER A 76 -20.58 -6.90 5.19
CA SER A 76 -22.04 -6.75 5.19
C SER A 76 -22.46 -5.28 5.09
N SER A 77 -21.84 -4.37 5.86
CA SER A 77 -22.16 -2.94 5.82
C SER A 77 -21.88 -2.31 4.45
N PHE A 78 -20.85 -2.77 3.75
CA PHE A 78 -20.48 -2.24 2.43
C PHE A 78 -21.37 -2.73 1.29
N ALA A 79 -22.35 -3.59 1.56
CA ALA A 79 -23.32 -4.04 0.56
C ALA A 79 -24.05 -2.85 -0.08
N ASN A 80 -24.09 -2.82 -1.42
CA ASN A 80 -24.72 -1.79 -2.25
C ASN A 80 -24.15 -0.37 -2.07
N SER A 81 -22.99 -0.21 -1.41
CA SER A 81 -22.34 1.09 -1.22
C SER A 81 -21.71 1.67 -2.50
N ASN A 82 -21.52 0.84 -3.54
CA ASN A 82 -20.70 1.12 -4.74
C ASN A 82 -19.21 1.37 -4.45
N ILE A 83 -18.75 1.17 -3.22
CA ILE A 83 -17.33 1.22 -2.85
C ILE A 83 -16.72 -0.16 -3.13
N GLU A 84 -15.65 -0.16 -3.91
CA GLU A 84 -14.87 -1.34 -4.20
C GLU A 84 -13.95 -1.69 -3.02
N LEU A 85 -14.00 -2.95 -2.60
CA LEU A 85 -13.21 -3.49 -1.51
C LEU A 85 -12.10 -4.39 -2.02
N PHE A 86 -10.88 -4.09 -1.61
CA PHE A 86 -9.74 -4.99 -1.70
C PHE A 86 -9.54 -5.64 -0.33
N VAL A 87 -9.84 -6.94 -0.22
CA VAL A 87 -9.76 -7.67 1.05
C VAL A 87 -8.40 -8.37 1.17
N THR A 88 -7.98 -8.72 2.39
CA THR A 88 -6.67 -9.35 2.59
C THR A 88 -6.82 -10.72 3.26
N VAL A 89 -6.07 -11.70 2.74
CA VAL A 89 -5.77 -12.96 3.43
C VAL A 89 -4.66 -12.70 4.41
N GLU A 90 -4.90 -12.97 5.69
CA GLU A 90 -3.93 -12.74 6.74
C GLU A 90 -2.71 -13.67 6.60
N ASN A 91 -1.52 -13.18 6.92
CA ASN A 91 -0.24 -13.89 6.70
C ASN A 91 -0.23 -15.31 7.31
N GLN A 92 -0.85 -15.49 8.47
CA GLN A 92 -0.95 -16.78 9.17
C GLN A 92 -1.79 -17.84 8.45
N MET A 93 -2.64 -17.45 7.49
CA MET A 93 -3.49 -18.36 6.72
C MET A 93 -2.78 -18.96 5.50
N LEU A 94 -1.67 -18.39 5.05
CA LEU A 94 -0.99 -18.85 3.83
C LEU A 94 -0.63 -20.34 3.84
N PRO A 95 -0.11 -20.93 4.94
CA PRO A 95 0.23 -22.35 4.95
C PRO A 95 -0.98 -23.28 4.78
N SER A 96 -2.17 -22.89 5.20
CA SER A 96 -3.39 -23.71 5.02
C SER A 96 -3.98 -23.53 3.62
N LEU A 97 -3.88 -22.33 3.05
CA LEU A 97 -4.49 -22.00 1.77
C LEU A 97 -3.70 -22.51 0.56
N VAL A 98 -2.54 -23.14 0.75
CA VAL A 98 -1.90 -23.90 -0.33
C VAL A 98 -2.74 -25.11 -0.75
N ASP A 99 -3.54 -25.66 0.17
CA ASP A 99 -4.47 -26.75 -0.11
C ASP A 99 -5.70 -26.22 -0.88
N PRO A 100 -5.96 -26.71 -2.11
CA PRO A 100 -7.08 -26.26 -2.92
C PRO A 100 -8.46 -26.42 -2.25
N GLN A 101 -8.65 -27.44 -1.41
CA GLN A 101 -9.93 -27.63 -0.71
C GLN A 101 -10.13 -26.58 0.39
N GLN A 102 -9.07 -26.26 1.13
CA GLN A 102 -9.10 -25.20 2.14
C GLN A 102 -9.24 -23.81 1.49
N ALA A 103 -8.58 -23.56 0.36
CA ALA A 103 -8.78 -22.35 -0.41
C ALA A 103 -10.22 -22.21 -0.93
N LEU A 104 -10.82 -23.30 -1.43
CA LEU A 104 -12.23 -23.30 -1.85
C LEU A 104 -13.18 -23.02 -0.69
N GLN A 105 -12.96 -23.65 0.46
CA GLN A 105 -13.74 -23.36 1.67
C GLN A 105 -13.57 -21.91 2.12
N TRP A 106 -12.36 -21.37 2.06
CA TRP A 106 -12.08 -19.97 2.38
C TRP A 106 -12.86 -19.02 1.47
N VAL A 107 -12.78 -19.19 0.15
CA VAL A 107 -13.53 -18.36 -0.81
C VAL A 107 -15.04 -18.50 -0.60
N THR A 108 -15.53 -19.73 -0.40
CA THR A 108 -16.97 -20.01 -0.26
C THR A 108 -17.55 -19.46 1.04
N SER A 109 -16.75 -19.39 2.11
CA SER A 109 -17.21 -18.92 3.44
C SER A 109 -16.97 -17.43 3.67
N ARG A 110 -15.90 -16.84 3.10
CA ARG A 110 -15.46 -15.47 3.41
C ARG A 110 -15.69 -14.46 2.29
N ILE A 111 -15.86 -14.91 1.05
CA ILE A 111 -16.01 -14.02 -0.12
C ILE A 111 -17.40 -14.17 -0.73
N LYS A 112 -17.75 -15.39 -1.14
CA LYS A 112 -18.98 -15.70 -1.86
C LYS A 112 -20.27 -15.19 -1.20
N PRO A 113 -20.44 -15.24 0.14
CA PRO A 113 -21.69 -14.79 0.78
C PRO A 113 -21.97 -13.28 0.63
N PHE A 114 -20.94 -12.48 0.37
CA PHE A 114 -21.05 -11.02 0.28
C PHE A 114 -21.13 -10.53 -1.17
N PHE A 115 -20.74 -11.35 -2.14
CA PHE A 115 -20.77 -11.00 -3.57
C PHE A 115 -22.13 -11.37 -4.20
N PRO A 116 -22.73 -10.54 -5.09
CA PRO A 116 -22.22 -9.27 -5.62
C PRO A 116 -22.66 -8.02 -4.85
N ALA A 117 -23.43 -8.18 -3.77
CA ALA A 117 -23.96 -7.03 -3.02
C ALA A 117 -22.82 -6.11 -2.56
N THR A 118 -21.75 -6.69 -2.04
CA THR A 118 -20.49 -6.01 -1.72
C THR A 118 -19.54 -6.14 -2.89
N LYS A 119 -19.06 -5.00 -3.42
CA LYS A 119 -18.17 -4.95 -4.58
C LYS A 119 -16.74 -5.32 -4.17
N ILE A 120 -16.47 -6.62 -4.00
CA ILE A 120 -15.12 -7.12 -3.77
C ILE A 120 -14.39 -7.13 -5.13
N GLY A 121 -13.41 -6.25 -5.31
CA GLY A 121 -12.65 -6.11 -6.57
C GLY A 121 -11.35 -6.92 -6.60
N GLY A 122 -10.85 -7.32 -5.43
CA GLY A 122 -9.70 -8.20 -5.35
C GLY A 122 -9.45 -8.81 -3.99
N ILE A 123 -8.47 -9.72 -3.96
CA ILE A 123 -7.90 -10.34 -2.77
C ILE A 123 -6.38 -10.11 -2.76
N ALA A 124 -5.88 -9.45 -1.72
CA ALA A 124 -4.48 -9.37 -1.36
C ALA A 124 -4.10 -10.63 -0.56
N VAL A 125 -3.25 -11.49 -1.10
CA VAL A 125 -2.81 -12.72 -0.41
C VAL A 125 -1.57 -12.40 0.41
N GLY A 126 -1.76 -12.22 1.71
CA GLY A 126 -0.74 -11.73 2.62
C GLY A 126 -0.47 -10.23 2.48
N ASN A 127 0.45 -9.72 3.29
CA ASN A 127 0.95 -8.35 3.29
C ASN A 127 2.43 -8.34 3.69
N GLU A 128 3.29 -7.76 2.84
CA GLU A 128 4.72 -7.55 3.10
C GLU A 128 5.45 -8.81 3.61
N LEU A 129 5.28 -9.94 2.90
CA LEU A 129 5.90 -11.22 3.29
C LEU A 129 7.42 -11.28 3.15
N TYR A 130 8.02 -10.22 2.64
CA TYR A 130 9.47 -10.02 2.61
C TYR A 130 9.79 -8.58 3.05
N THR A 131 10.49 -8.46 4.17
CA THR A 131 10.99 -7.19 4.73
C THR A 131 12.50 -7.30 5.01
N ASP A 132 13.17 -6.16 5.26
CA ASP A 132 14.61 -6.17 5.54
C ASP A 132 14.97 -6.97 6.81
N ASP A 133 14.07 -7.03 7.79
CA ASP A 133 14.23 -7.87 8.99
C ASP A 133 14.36 -9.37 8.62
N ASP A 134 13.62 -9.82 7.60
CA ASP A 134 13.70 -11.18 7.08
C ASP A 134 15.08 -11.47 6.46
N SER A 135 15.76 -10.48 5.88
CA SER A 135 17.08 -10.69 5.27
C SER A 135 18.14 -11.08 6.31
N SER A 136 18.09 -10.44 7.49
CA SER A 136 18.97 -10.75 8.61
C SER A 136 18.68 -12.15 9.20
N LEU A 137 17.40 -12.49 9.30
CA LEU A 137 16.90 -13.76 9.81
C LEU A 137 17.17 -14.92 8.83
N ILE A 138 17.01 -14.71 7.52
CA ILE A 138 17.26 -15.72 6.47
C ILE A 138 18.75 -16.09 6.43
N GLY A 139 19.66 -15.13 6.58
CA GLY A 139 21.11 -15.41 6.66
C GLY A 139 21.46 -16.30 7.86
N PHE A 140 20.92 -15.98 9.03
CA PHE A 140 21.07 -16.79 10.25
C PHE A 140 20.41 -18.18 10.12
N VAL A 141 19.21 -18.25 9.53
CA VAL A 141 18.46 -19.50 9.37
C VAL A 141 19.07 -20.40 8.31
N THR A 142 19.66 -19.88 7.24
CA THR A 142 20.38 -20.69 6.25
C THR A 142 21.61 -21.36 6.87
N CYS A 143 22.34 -20.63 7.73
CA CYS A 143 23.46 -21.17 8.50
C CYS A 143 23.00 -22.24 9.51
N ILE A 144 21.95 -21.94 10.27
CA ILE A 144 21.37 -22.86 11.26
C ILE A 144 20.73 -24.08 10.60
N THR A 145 20.08 -23.97 9.44
CA THR A 145 19.47 -25.13 8.73
C THR A 145 20.52 -26.06 8.14
N THR A 146 21.65 -25.52 7.67
CA THR A 146 22.80 -26.33 7.26
C THR A 146 23.36 -27.11 8.45
N PHE A 147 23.39 -26.49 9.63
CA PHE A 147 23.84 -27.09 10.88
C PHE A 147 22.83 -28.09 11.49
N LEU A 148 21.52 -27.80 11.47
CA LEU A 148 20.47 -28.60 12.12
C LEU A 148 19.99 -29.79 11.27
N LYS A 149 20.20 -29.77 9.94
CA LYS A 149 20.08 -30.98 9.10
C LYS A 149 21.00 -32.11 9.59
N HIS A 150 22.07 -31.80 10.32
CA HIS A 150 22.96 -32.79 10.91
C HIS A 150 22.49 -33.34 12.29
N ILE A 151 21.46 -32.78 12.93
CA ILE A 151 21.11 -33.09 14.34
C ILE A 151 19.65 -33.57 14.53
N ASN A 152 18.89 -33.78 13.45
CA ASN A 152 17.58 -34.47 13.47
C ASN A 152 16.59 -33.96 14.56
N PHE A 153 16.60 -32.66 14.83
CA PHE A 153 15.84 -32.07 15.94
C PHE A 153 14.62 -31.29 15.42
N SER A 154 13.43 -31.70 15.87
CA SER A 154 12.15 -31.10 15.51
C SER A 154 11.93 -29.80 16.28
N TYR A 155 12.43 -28.70 15.73
CA TYR A 155 11.67 -27.46 15.80
C TYR A 155 10.91 -27.42 14.47
N PHE A 156 9.60 -27.27 14.45
CA PHE A 156 8.83 -27.15 13.19
C PHE A 156 8.06 -25.83 13.20
N HIS A 157 7.67 -25.36 14.39
CA HIS A 157 6.86 -24.15 14.55
C HIS A 157 7.62 -22.82 14.40
N LEU A 158 8.90 -22.73 14.79
CA LEU A 158 9.68 -21.49 14.61
C LEU A 158 10.11 -21.28 13.14
N TYR A 159 10.14 -22.35 12.33
CA TYR A 159 10.53 -22.33 10.91
C TYR A 159 9.40 -21.91 9.97
N THR A 160 8.14 -22.06 10.38
CA THR A 160 6.99 -21.76 9.53
C THR A 160 6.78 -20.25 9.38
N LEU A 161 7.13 -19.46 10.41
CA LEU A 161 7.08 -18.00 10.34
C LEU A 161 8.17 -17.42 9.42
N LEU A 162 9.33 -18.08 9.38
CA LEU A 162 10.55 -17.58 8.72
C LEU A 162 10.61 -17.82 7.21
N LEU A 163 9.59 -18.47 6.64
CA LEU A 163 9.51 -18.78 5.22
C LEU A 163 8.08 -18.60 4.67
N LEU A 164 7.27 -17.69 5.23
CA LEU A 164 5.88 -17.50 4.75
C LEU A 164 5.81 -17.22 3.24
N TYR A 165 6.82 -16.54 2.69
CA TYR A 165 6.94 -16.29 1.25
C TYR A 165 6.93 -17.57 0.39
N ARG A 166 7.33 -18.75 0.92
CA ARG A 166 7.28 -20.02 0.18
C ARG A 166 5.86 -20.51 -0.08
N TYR A 167 4.91 -20.08 0.76
CA TYR A 167 3.50 -20.44 0.64
C TYR A 167 2.71 -19.44 -0.22
N LEU A 168 3.30 -18.28 -0.51
CA LEU A 168 2.63 -17.17 -1.19
C LEU A 168 2.04 -17.58 -2.55
N VAL A 169 2.88 -17.94 -3.52
CA VAL A 169 2.41 -18.25 -4.88
C VAL A 169 1.52 -19.51 -4.91
N PRO A 170 1.82 -20.59 -4.16
CA PRO A 170 0.88 -21.72 -4.04
C PRO A 170 -0.49 -21.32 -3.47
N ALA A 171 -0.54 -20.50 -2.41
CA ALA A 171 -1.80 -20.03 -1.84
C ALA A 171 -2.57 -19.13 -2.82
N MET A 172 -1.88 -18.21 -3.51
CA MET A 172 -2.49 -17.39 -4.57
C MET A 172 -3.07 -18.26 -5.70
N THR A 173 -2.36 -19.30 -6.10
CA THR A 173 -2.80 -20.26 -7.13
C THR A 173 -4.06 -20.99 -6.69
N SER A 174 -4.08 -21.51 -5.45
CA SER A 174 -5.23 -22.23 -4.89
C SER A 174 -6.44 -21.32 -4.69
N ILE A 175 -6.25 -20.07 -4.25
CA ILE A 175 -7.32 -19.06 -4.13
C ILE A 175 -7.88 -18.71 -5.51
N HIS A 176 -7.03 -18.45 -6.50
CA HIS A 176 -7.49 -18.16 -7.85
C HIS A 176 -8.25 -19.34 -8.46
N ALA A 177 -7.78 -20.57 -8.27
CA ALA A 177 -8.49 -21.77 -8.70
C ALA A 177 -9.88 -21.89 -8.04
N ALA A 178 -10.01 -21.52 -6.75
CA ALA A 178 -11.29 -21.47 -6.07
C ALA A 178 -12.22 -20.36 -6.62
N LEU A 179 -11.68 -19.20 -6.99
CA LEU A 179 -12.45 -18.15 -7.68
C LEU A 179 -12.95 -18.63 -9.04
N VAL A 180 -12.11 -19.32 -9.83
CA VAL A 180 -12.52 -19.93 -11.11
C VAL A 180 -13.65 -20.94 -10.91
N GLN A 181 -13.52 -21.84 -9.92
CA GLN A 181 -14.56 -22.83 -9.60
C GLN A 181 -15.88 -22.20 -9.16
N THR A 182 -15.83 -21.01 -8.55
CA THR A 182 -17.03 -20.29 -8.09
C THR A 182 -17.53 -19.24 -9.10
N GLY A 183 -16.87 -19.09 -10.24
CA GLY A 183 -17.21 -18.13 -11.29
C GLY A 183 -16.92 -16.66 -10.95
N LEU A 184 -16.02 -16.43 -9.98
CA LEU A 184 -15.67 -15.10 -9.45
C LEU A 184 -14.35 -14.54 -10.00
N ASP A 185 -13.56 -15.35 -10.71
CA ASP A 185 -12.25 -14.99 -11.26
C ASP A 185 -12.28 -13.79 -12.22
N LYS A 186 -13.43 -13.57 -12.89
CA LYS A 186 -13.63 -12.45 -13.82
C LYS A 186 -13.87 -11.11 -13.14
N TYR A 187 -14.17 -11.13 -11.83
CA TYR A 187 -14.55 -9.94 -11.05
C TYR A 187 -13.55 -9.63 -9.94
N ILE A 188 -12.82 -10.64 -9.45
CA ILE A 188 -11.96 -10.53 -8.29
C ILE A 188 -10.52 -10.87 -8.70
N GLN A 189 -9.66 -9.85 -8.72
CA GLN A 189 -8.23 -10.03 -8.97
C GLN A 189 -7.51 -10.63 -7.76
N VAL A 190 -6.45 -11.39 -7.98
CA VAL A 190 -5.62 -11.97 -6.90
C VAL A 190 -4.22 -11.42 -7.03
N SER A 191 -3.73 -10.75 -5.99
CA SER A 191 -2.37 -10.21 -5.97
C SER A 191 -1.84 -10.19 -4.54
N THR A 192 -0.68 -9.56 -4.30
CA THR A 192 -0.04 -9.47 -2.99
C THR A 192 0.70 -8.14 -2.87
N PRO A 193 0.45 -7.36 -1.80
CA PRO A 193 1.23 -6.18 -1.44
C PRO A 193 2.65 -6.53 -1.02
N ASN A 194 3.63 -5.93 -1.68
CA ASN A 194 5.05 -6.12 -1.41
C ASN A 194 5.65 -4.87 -0.77
N SER A 195 6.55 -5.03 0.20
CA SER A 195 7.38 -3.93 0.68
C SER A 195 8.40 -3.53 -0.40
N LEU A 196 8.82 -2.26 -0.44
CA LEU A 196 9.95 -1.82 -1.26
C LEU A 196 11.27 -2.55 -0.92
N SER A 197 11.38 -3.17 0.26
CA SER A 197 12.54 -4.00 0.64
C SER A 197 12.79 -5.18 -0.29
N VAL A 198 11.84 -5.57 -1.17
CA VAL A 198 12.09 -6.58 -2.22
C VAL A 198 13.12 -6.12 -3.26
N LEU A 199 13.38 -4.82 -3.38
CA LEU A 199 14.37 -4.26 -4.29
C LEU A 199 15.77 -4.25 -3.67
N GLN A 200 16.78 -4.58 -4.49
CA GLN A 200 18.19 -4.41 -4.16
C GLN A 200 18.68 -3.02 -4.52
N GLU A 201 18.32 -2.56 -5.72
CA GLU A 201 18.62 -1.24 -6.23
C GLU A 201 17.30 -0.56 -6.60
N SER A 202 17.19 0.73 -6.28
CA SER A 202 16.04 1.56 -6.64
C SER A 202 16.44 2.96 -7.11
N TYR A 203 17.73 3.30 -7.10
CA TYR A 203 18.27 4.57 -7.56
C TYR A 203 19.50 4.38 -8.46
N PRO A 204 19.52 4.99 -9.67
CA PRO A 204 18.39 5.65 -10.31
C PRO A 204 17.27 4.64 -10.65
N PRO A 205 16.02 5.07 -10.91
CA PRO A 205 14.90 4.14 -11.14
C PRO A 205 15.18 3.06 -12.20
N SER A 206 15.87 3.39 -13.29
CA SER A 206 16.26 2.42 -14.32
C SER A 206 17.22 1.33 -13.85
N ALA A 207 17.93 1.52 -12.74
CA ALA A 207 18.74 0.49 -12.09
C ALA A 207 17.90 -0.52 -11.29
N GLY A 208 16.62 -0.24 -11.08
CA GLY A 208 15.64 -1.06 -10.37
C GLY A 208 15.84 -2.55 -10.61
N CYS A 209 16.10 -3.31 -9.54
CA CYS A 209 16.21 -4.77 -9.59
C CYS A 209 15.81 -5.41 -8.26
N PHE A 210 15.23 -6.62 -8.33
CA PHE A 210 14.89 -7.37 -7.14
C PHE A 210 16.13 -7.94 -6.45
N ARG A 211 16.05 -8.14 -5.14
CA ARG A 211 17.10 -8.83 -4.39
C ARG A 211 17.30 -10.26 -4.89
N PRO A 212 18.55 -10.75 -4.98
CA PRO A 212 18.82 -12.13 -5.38
C PRO A 212 18.05 -13.16 -4.54
N GLN A 213 17.89 -12.88 -3.24
CA GLN A 213 17.20 -13.76 -2.28
C GLN A 213 15.71 -13.96 -2.61
N VAL A 214 15.04 -12.97 -3.21
CA VAL A 214 13.62 -13.05 -3.57
C VAL A 214 13.37 -13.28 -5.04
N THR A 215 14.40 -13.20 -5.89
CA THR A 215 14.26 -13.28 -7.35
C THR A 215 13.50 -14.54 -7.79
N GLY A 216 13.74 -15.69 -7.14
CA GLY A 216 13.06 -16.94 -7.43
C GLY A 216 11.55 -16.89 -7.17
N VAL A 217 11.13 -16.45 -5.98
CA VAL A 217 9.70 -16.31 -5.65
C VAL A 217 9.05 -15.17 -6.44
N MET A 218 9.78 -14.09 -6.69
CA MET A 218 9.31 -12.96 -7.48
C MET A 218 9.02 -13.37 -8.92
N THR A 219 9.89 -14.18 -9.54
CA THR A 219 9.64 -14.69 -10.90
C THR A 219 8.36 -15.54 -10.96
N GLN A 220 8.10 -16.36 -9.94
CA GLN A 220 6.86 -17.15 -9.83
C GLN A 220 5.64 -16.25 -9.64
N LEU A 221 5.73 -15.24 -8.77
CA LEU A 221 4.69 -14.25 -8.55
C LEU A 221 4.35 -13.50 -9.85
N LEU A 222 5.36 -12.97 -10.54
CA LEU A 222 5.15 -12.24 -11.80
C LEU A 222 4.56 -13.14 -12.88
N SER A 223 4.96 -14.40 -12.95
CA SER A 223 4.35 -15.38 -13.87
C SER A 223 2.86 -15.59 -13.59
N PHE A 224 2.49 -15.69 -12.31
CA PHE A 224 1.09 -15.79 -11.87
C PHE A 224 0.30 -14.52 -12.18
N LEU A 225 0.86 -13.34 -11.88
CA LEU A 225 0.19 -12.06 -12.14
C LEU A 225 -0.03 -11.83 -13.63
N HIS A 226 0.97 -12.13 -14.46
CA HIS A 226 0.86 -12.07 -15.92
C HIS A 226 -0.24 -13.01 -16.46
N SER A 227 -0.28 -14.27 -16.01
CA SER A 227 -1.27 -15.24 -16.50
C SER A 227 -2.70 -14.93 -16.07
N THR A 228 -2.87 -14.31 -14.89
CA THR A 228 -4.18 -13.93 -14.34
C THR A 228 -4.58 -12.49 -14.65
N LYS A 229 -3.73 -11.71 -15.34
CA LYS A 229 -3.90 -10.27 -15.60
C LYS A 229 -4.15 -9.46 -14.33
N SER A 230 -3.47 -9.83 -13.25
CA SER A 230 -3.54 -9.14 -11.96
C SER A 230 -2.38 -8.13 -11.83
N PRO A 231 -2.59 -6.98 -11.18
CA PRO A 231 -1.54 -5.99 -10.99
C PRO A 231 -0.52 -6.44 -9.94
N PHE A 232 0.69 -5.89 -10.00
CA PHE A 232 1.66 -5.97 -8.92
C PHE A 232 1.42 -4.83 -7.93
N TRP A 233 1.22 -5.15 -6.65
CA TRP A 233 1.00 -4.16 -5.60
C TRP A 233 2.29 -3.91 -4.80
N ILE A 234 2.66 -2.63 -4.65
CA ILE A 234 3.79 -2.19 -3.85
C ILE A 234 3.33 -1.24 -2.74
N ASN A 235 3.81 -1.47 -1.52
CA ASN A 235 3.77 -0.53 -0.42
C ASN A 235 4.98 0.40 -0.56
N ALA A 236 4.74 1.66 -0.91
CA ALA A 236 5.79 2.61 -1.27
C ALA A 236 5.69 3.89 -0.44
N TYR A 237 6.67 4.11 0.44
CA TYR A 237 6.68 5.21 1.39
C TYR A 237 7.94 6.07 1.22
N PRO A 238 7.85 7.22 0.54
CA PRO A 238 8.92 8.23 0.50
C PRO A 238 9.36 8.70 1.90
N TYR A 239 8.45 8.64 2.88
CA TYR A 239 8.71 8.97 4.28
C TYR A 239 9.92 8.22 4.84
N PHE A 240 10.01 6.90 4.67
CA PHE A 240 11.10 6.12 5.27
C PHE A 240 12.47 6.51 4.70
N ALA A 241 12.55 6.73 3.39
CA ALA A 241 13.78 7.20 2.77
C ALA A 241 14.22 8.57 3.34
N TYR A 242 13.27 9.50 3.52
CA TYR A 242 13.56 10.80 4.12
C TYR A 242 13.96 10.68 5.59
N LYS A 243 13.24 9.88 6.39
CA LYS A 243 13.56 9.61 7.80
C LYS A 243 14.99 9.10 7.96
N ASP A 244 15.42 8.17 7.11
CA ASP A 244 16.74 7.54 7.18
C ASP A 244 17.87 8.45 6.69
N SER A 245 17.59 9.45 5.84
CA SER A 245 18.61 10.31 5.24
C SER A 245 18.11 11.75 4.97
N PRO A 246 17.67 12.48 6.02
CA PRO A 246 17.02 13.79 5.87
C PRO A 246 17.95 14.89 5.36
N THR A 247 19.27 14.69 5.47
CA THR A 247 20.29 15.62 4.96
C THR A 247 20.66 15.37 3.49
N LYS A 248 20.32 14.19 2.95
CA LYS A 248 20.63 13.81 1.56
C LYS A 248 19.40 13.83 0.66
N ILE A 249 18.22 13.60 1.24
CA ILE A 249 16.96 13.53 0.51
C ILE A 249 16.20 14.84 0.73
N PRO A 250 16.00 15.67 -0.32
CA PRO A 250 15.27 16.92 -0.18
C PRO A 250 13.82 16.68 0.26
N LEU A 251 13.37 17.39 1.28
CA LEU A 251 12.00 17.28 1.78
C LEU A 251 10.96 17.58 0.69
N ASP A 252 11.20 18.59 -0.15
CA ASP A 252 10.28 18.94 -1.23
C ASP A 252 10.10 17.82 -2.27
N TYR A 253 11.13 17.03 -2.51
CA TYR A 253 11.09 15.89 -3.45
C TYR A 253 10.22 14.73 -2.93
N VAL A 254 10.23 14.50 -1.62
CA VAL A 254 9.40 13.44 -1.00
C VAL A 254 7.99 13.91 -0.66
N LEU A 255 7.76 15.22 -0.58
CA LEU A 255 6.45 15.83 -0.31
C LEU A 255 5.67 16.24 -1.57
N PHE A 256 6.17 15.95 -2.78
CA PHE A 256 5.59 16.40 -4.05
C PHE A 256 5.52 17.94 -4.20
N ASN A 257 6.32 18.68 -3.45
CA ASN A 257 6.41 20.13 -3.60
C ASN A 257 7.21 20.48 -4.87
N PRO A 258 7.10 21.72 -5.41
CA PRO A 258 7.96 22.17 -6.48
C PRO A 258 9.44 22.03 -6.12
N ASN A 259 10.19 21.26 -6.90
CA ASN A 259 11.60 20.98 -6.69
C ASN A 259 12.26 20.66 -8.05
N PRO A 260 13.60 20.71 -8.16
CA PRO A 260 14.29 20.39 -9.42
C PRO A 260 14.12 18.93 -9.86
N GLY A 261 13.69 18.02 -8.98
CA GLY A 261 13.56 16.60 -9.22
C GLY A 261 14.90 15.90 -9.45
N MET A 262 14.83 14.70 -9.99
CA MET A 262 15.99 13.97 -10.49
C MET A 262 15.74 13.55 -11.95
N VAL A 263 16.80 13.52 -12.76
CA VAL A 263 16.76 12.98 -14.12
C VAL A 263 17.47 11.64 -14.13
N ASP A 264 16.78 10.59 -14.54
CA ASP A 264 17.38 9.27 -14.65
C ASP A 264 18.46 9.31 -15.74
N PRO A 265 19.73 8.96 -15.42
CA PRO A 265 20.84 9.20 -16.33
C PRO A 265 20.79 8.32 -17.58
N TYR A 266 20.04 7.21 -17.57
CA TYR A 266 19.97 6.26 -18.67
C TYR A 266 18.72 6.48 -19.53
N THR A 267 17.56 6.62 -18.90
CA THR A 267 16.25 6.72 -19.57
C THR A 267 15.83 8.15 -19.87
N LYS A 268 16.46 9.13 -19.20
CA LYS A 268 16.14 10.56 -19.27
C LYS A 268 14.75 10.93 -18.75
N TYR A 269 14.05 10.02 -18.08
CA TYR A 269 12.84 10.36 -17.36
C TYR A 269 13.18 11.32 -16.21
N HIS A 270 12.42 12.41 -16.14
CA HIS A 270 12.47 13.35 -15.03
C HIS A 270 11.41 12.94 -14.01
N TYR A 271 11.85 12.78 -12.77
CA TYR A 271 11.01 12.48 -11.62
C TYR A 271 11.02 13.71 -10.72
N ASP A 272 9.88 14.37 -10.62
CA ASP A 272 9.66 15.50 -9.71
C ASP A 272 9.29 15.04 -8.29
N ASN A 273 9.10 13.74 -8.06
CA ASN A 273 8.77 13.19 -6.76
C ASN A 273 9.30 11.76 -6.59
N MET A 274 9.54 11.37 -5.33
CA MET A 274 10.10 10.06 -5.01
C MET A 274 9.12 8.90 -5.21
N LEU A 275 7.83 9.06 -4.97
CA LEU A 275 6.86 7.95 -5.09
C LEU A 275 6.87 7.39 -6.51
N TYR A 276 6.84 8.26 -7.53
CA TYR A 276 6.84 7.84 -8.92
C TYR A 276 8.19 7.22 -9.33
N ALA A 277 9.29 7.70 -8.76
CA ALA A 277 10.61 7.10 -8.94
C ALA A 277 10.68 5.68 -8.34
N GLN A 278 10.11 5.47 -7.15
CA GLN A 278 10.03 4.15 -6.50
C GLN A 278 9.16 3.17 -7.31
N VAL A 279 8.00 3.62 -7.80
CA VAL A 279 7.11 2.80 -8.64
C VAL A 279 7.80 2.41 -9.95
N ASP A 280 8.47 3.35 -10.63
CA ASP A 280 9.19 3.04 -11.86
C ASP A 280 10.39 2.11 -11.61
N ALA A 281 11.06 2.21 -10.47
CA ALA A 281 12.10 1.25 -10.08
C ALA A 281 11.57 -0.18 -10.00
N VAL A 282 10.35 -0.37 -9.47
CA VAL A 282 9.66 -1.68 -9.47
C VAL A 282 9.36 -2.14 -10.91
N ILE A 283 8.85 -1.24 -11.76
CA ILE A 283 8.57 -1.56 -13.17
C ILE A 283 9.85 -2.00 -13.91
N PHE A 284 10.96 -1.30 -13.69
CA PHE A 284 12.26 -1.70 -14.25
C PHE A 284 12.75 -3.05 -13.70
N ALA A 285 12.56 -3.32 -12.40
CA ALA A 285 12.91 -4.59 -11.79
C ALA A 285 12.13 -5.77 -12.41
N MET A 286 10.82 -5.59 -12.63
CA MET A 286 9.97 -6.57 -13.31
C MET A 286 10.38 -6.78 -14.77
N ALA A 287 10.69 -5.69 -15.49
CA ALA A 287 11.14 -5.75 -16.87
C ALA A 287 12.46 -6.53 -17.03
N ARG A 288 13.37 -6.46 -16.04
CA ARG A 288 14.61 -7.26 -16.01
C ARG A 288 14.37 -8.76 -15.86
N LEU A 289 13.26 -9.14 -15.21
CA LEU A 289 12.81 -10.54 -15.14
C LEU A 289 11.95 -10.94 -16.36
N GLY A 290 11.79 -10.06 -17.35
CA GLY A 290 11.05 -10.33 -18.59
C GLY A 290 9.59 -9.91 -18.58
N PHE A 291 9.09 -9.32 -17.49
CA PHE A 291 7.67 -8.94 -17.33
C PHE A 291 7.50 -7.42 -17.49
N LYS A 292 7.00 -6.98 -18.65
CA LYS A 292 6.87 -5.55 -18.99
C LYS A 292 5.43 -5.04 -18.95
N ASP A 293 4.48 -5.96 -19.05
CA ASP A 293 3.06 -5.73 -19.28
C ASP A 293 2.20 -5.84 -18.01
N ILE A 294 2.79 -6.27 -16.90
CA ILE A 294 2.10 -6.28 -15.61
C ILE A 294 1.96 -4.84 -15.11
N GLU A 295 0.72 -4.44 -14.80
CA GLU A 295 0.41 -3.16 -14.17
C GLU A 295 1.01 -3.08 -12.76
N VAL A 296 1.41 -1.89 -12.32
CA VAL A 296 1.92 -1.67 -10.97
C VAL A 296 1.03 -0.64 -10.31
N GLY A 297 0.51 -0.98 -9.13
CA GLY A 297 -0.27 -0.09 -8.27
C GLY A 297 0.38 0.04 -6.90
N VAL A 298 0.04 1.12 -6.19
CA VAL A 298 0.51 1.37 -4.83
C VAL A 298 -0.58 0.92 -3.85
N SER A 299 -0.33 -0.16 -3.12
CA SER A 299 -1.27 -0.70 -2.13
C SER A 299 -1.24 0.08 -0.82
N GLU A 300 -0.13 0.76 -0.54
CA GLU A 300 -0.02 1.65 0.61
C GLU A 300 1.01 2.75 0.36
N THR A 301 0.65 3.97 0.74
CA THR A 301 1.56 5.09 0.87
C THR A 301 0.97 6.16 1.77
N GLY A 302 1.79 6.82 2.56
CA GLY A 302 1.30 7.80 3.54
C GLY A 302 2.45 8.51 4.23
N TRP A 303 2.09 9.40 5.15
CA TRP A 303 3.05 10.16 5.94
C TRP A 303 2.51 10.38 7.35
N PRO A 304 3.25 10.00 8.41
CA PRO A 304 2.75 10.10 9.77
C PRO A 304 2.75 11.55 10.28
N SER A 305 1.69 11.94 10.98
CA SER A 305 1.56 13.29 11.55
C SER A 305 2.30 13.50 12.86
N LYS A 306 2.81 12.42 13.46
CA LYS A 306 3.57 12.43 14.72
C LYS A 306 4.43 11.19 14.79
N GLY A 307 5.65 11.30 15.27
CA GLY A 307 6.56 10.18 15.50
C GLY A 307 7.38 10.34 16.77
N ASP A 308 8.24 9.36 17.04
CA ASP A 308 9.24 9.41 18.10
C ASP A 308 10.37 10.41 17.76
N GLY A 309 11.29 10.65 18.69
CA GLY A 309 12.34 11.68 18.53
C GLY A 309 13.32 11.42 17.37
N ASP A 310 13.45 10.17 16.93
CA ASP A 310 14.26 9.72 15.81
C ASP A 310 13.47 9.60 14.50
N GLU A 311 12.18 9.91 14.50
CA GLU A 311 11.28 9.84 13.35
C GLU A 311 11.22 11.18 12.60
N VAL A 312 12.37 11.60 12.08
CA VAL A 312 12.53 12.89 11.42
C VAL A 312 11.53 13.04 10.27
N GLY A 313 10.80 14.16 10.30
CA GLY A 313 9.80 14.49 9.28
C GLY A 313 8.36 14.09 9.66
N ALA A 314 8.13 13.27 10.69
CA ALA A 314 6.80 12.91 11.17
C ALA A 314 6.12 14.09 11.88
N THR A 315 5.47 14.95 11.10
CA THR A 315 4.81 16.16 11.61
C THR A 315 3.47 16.36 10.91
N VAL A 316 2.52 16.99 11.60
CA VAL A 316 1.21 17.35 11.06
C VAL A 316 1.34 18.15 9.76
N ALA A 317 2.29 19.08 9.69
CA ALA A 317 2.52 19.90 8.49
C ALA A 317 2.96 19.04 7.29
N ASN A 318 3.94 18.16 7.47
CA ASN A 318 4.43 17.30 6.38
C ASN A 318 3.37 16.28 5.96
N ALA A 319 2.65 15.68 6.92
CA ALA A 319 1.57 14.74 6.63
C ALA A 319 0.45 15.40 5.81
N ALA A 320 0.05 16.61 6.19
CA ALA A 320 -0.93 17.39 5.45
C ALA A 320 -0.48 17.68 4.01
N VAL A 321 0.80 18.07 3.82
CA VAL A 321 1.36 18.38 2.49
C VAL A 321 1.46 17.13 1.63
N TYR A 322 2.06 16.04 2.15
CA TYR A 322 2.25 14.79 1.42
C TYR A 322 0.91 14.25 0.90
N ASN A 323 -0.05 14.08 1.81
CA ASN A 323 -1.34 13.53 1.48
C ASN A 323 -2.10 14.48 0.55
N LYS A 324 -2.20 15.78 0.85
CA LYS A 324 -2.85 16.75 -0.06
C LYS A 324 -2.31 16.69 -1.48
N ASN A 325 -0.99 16.66 -1.64
CA ASN A 325 -0.38 16.66 -2.97
C ASN A 325 -0.58 15.32 -3.68
N LEU A 326 -0.45 14.19 -2.97
CA LEU A 326 -0.77 12.86 -3.51
C LEU A 326 -2.21 12.81 -4.02
N LEU A 327 -3.15 13.23 -3.17
CA LEU A 327 -4.56 13.30 -3.51
C LEU A 327 -4.77 14.17 -4.75
N LYS A 328 -4.23 15.39 -4.79
CA LYS A 328 -4.35 16.29 -5.95
C LYS A 328 -3.88 15.64 -7.25
N ARG A 329 -2.74 14.95 -7.25
CA ARG A 329 -2.21 14.26 -8.44
C ARG A 329 -3.10 13.09 -8.85
N GLN A 330 -3.58 12.31 -7.88
CA GLN A 330 -4.43 11.15 -8.17
C GLN A 330 -5.87 11.50 -8.55
N LEU A 331 -6.39 12.65 -8.11
CA LEU A 331 -7.64 13.21 -8.65
C LEU A 331 -7.55 13.49 -10.16
N GLN A 332 -6.34 13.73 -10.67
CA GLN A 332 -6.06 13.95 -12.10
C GLN A 332 -5.67 12.66 -12.83
N SER A 333 -5.76 11.50 -12.16
CA SER A 333 -5.33 10.20 -12.69
C SER A 333 -3.90 10.23 -13.26
N GLU A 334 -3.00 10.91 -12.54
CA GLU A 334 -1.63 11.06 -12.98
C GLU A 334 -0.84 9.75 -12.87
N GLY A 335 -0.14 9.41 -13.96
CA GLY A 335 0.78 8.29 -14.05
C GLY A 335 2.23 8.66 -13.72
N THR A 336 3.10 7.66 -13.68
CA THR A 336 4.55 7.87 -13.50
C THR A 336 5.21 8.39 -14.78
N PRO A 337 6.45 8.93 -14.72
CA PRO A 337 7.20 9.32 -15.91
C PRO A 337 7.38 8.22 -16.96
N LEU A 338 7.54 6.95 -16.56
CA LEU A 338 7.60 5.81 -17.49
C LEU A 338 6.22 5.45 -18.07
N ARG A 339 5.13 5.65 -17.33
CA ARG A 339 3.75 5.27 -17.73
C ARG A 339 2.79 6.47 -17.71
N LYS A 340 3.15 7.57 -18.37
CA LYS A 340 2.41 8.86 -18.32
C LYS A 340 0.94 8.80 -18.76
N ASN A 341 0.59 7.84 -19.62
CA ASN A 341 -0.75 7.69 -20.19
C ASN A 341 -1.62 6.70 -19.40
N MET A 342 -1.15 6.22 -18.26
CA MET A 342 -1.84 5.26 -17.41
C MET A 342 -1.82 5.78 -15.98
N GLY A 343 -2.99 6.15 -15.45
CA GLY A 343 -3.10 6.63 -14.07
C GLY A 343 -2.59 5.60 -13.09
N LEU A 344 -1.86 6.04 -12.07
CA LEU A 344 -1.36 5.17 -11.03
C LEU A 344 -2.45 4.91 -10.00
N ASP A 345 -2.91 3.66 -9.88
CA ASP A 345 -3.80 3.29 -8.78
C ASP A 345 -3.04 3.36 -7.45
N VAL A 346 -3.53 4.17 -6.51
CA VAL A 346 -2.92 4.38 -5.20
C VAL A 346 -3.93 4.20 -4.08
N TYR A 347 -3.56 3.45 -3.05
CA TYR A 347 -4.27 3.40 -1.77
C TYR A 347 -3.49 4.18 -0.71
N LEU A 348 -4.06 5.29 -0.25
CA LEU A 348 -3.49 6.10 0.83
C LEU A 348 -3.54 5.31 2.15
N PHE A 349 -2.47 5.36 2.94
CA PHE A 349 -2.39 4.78 4.28
C PHE A 349 -2.34 5.93 5.31
N ALA A 350 -3.37 6.12 6.16
CA ALA A 350 -4.64 5.38 6.24
C ALA A 350 -5.83 6.29 6.57
N LEU A 351 -7.04 5.73 6.63
CA LEU A 351 -8.25 6.50 6.93
C LEU A 351 -8.25 7.07 8.35
N PHE A 352 -7.92 6.24 9.35
CA PHE A 352 -7.92 6.64 10.76
C PHE A 352 -6.56 6.46 11.41
N ASN A 353 -6.32 7.22 12.48
CA ASN A 353 -5.30 6.87 13.45
C ASN A 353 -5.73 5.59 14.19
N GLU A 354 -4.82 4.62 14.27
CA GLU A 354 -5.05 3.29 14.80
C GLU A 354 -4.25 3.13 16.10
N ASP A 355 -4.89 3.38 17.24
CA ASP A 355 -4.23 3.54 18.54
C ASP A 355 -3.61 2.27 19.12
N LEU A 356 -4.07 1.10 18.68
CA LEU A 356 -3.54 -0.20 19.10
C LEU A 356 -2.41 -0.70 18.20
N LYS A 357 -1.97 0.07 17.18
CA LYS A 357 -0.82 -0.36 16.36
C LYS A 357 0.45 -0.44 17.20
N PRO A 358 1.16 -1.59 17.17
CA PRO A 358 2.43 -1.75 17.86
C PRO A 358 3.54 -0.95 17.15
N GLY A 359 4.69 -0.83 17.80
CA GLY A 359 5.87 -0.17 17.22
C GLY A 359 5.94 1.32 17.55
N PRO A 360 6.68 2.11 16.74
CA PRO A 360 6.98 3.51 17.04
C PRO A 360 5.73 4.39 17.03
N THR A 361 5.85 5.62 17.54
CA THR A 361 4.72 6.57 17.60
C THR A 361 4.10 6.86 16.23
N SER A 362 4.89 6.87 15.16
CA SER A 362 4.37 7.04 13.80
C SER A 362 3.27 6.05 13.42
N GLU A 363 3.37 4.79 13.83
CA GLU A 363 2.41 3.74 13.47
C GLU A 363 0.98 4.08 13.88
N ARG A 364 0.80 4.82 14.97
CA ARG A 364 -0.52 5.24 15.48
C ARG A 364 -1.02 6.57 14.90
N ASN A 365 -0.26 7.18 13.97
CA ASN A 365 -0.45 8.57 13.54
C ASN A 365 -0.42 8.74 12.00
N TYR A 366 -0.83 7.72 11.23
CA TYR A 366 -0.94 7.81 9.75
C TYR A 366 -2.31 8.27 9.24
N GLY A 367 -3.32 8.35 10.11
CA GLY A 367 -4.69 8.63 9.75
C GLY A 367 -4.92 10.02 9.16
N LEU A 368 -5.81 10.11 8.17
CA LEU A 368 -6.42 11.38 7.78
C LEU A 368 -7.41 11.89 8.84
N TYR A 369 -8.03 10.97 9.58
CA TYR A 369 -9.03 11.23 10.61
C TYR A 369 -8.62 10.65 11.96
N GLN A 370 -9.09 11.30 13.00
CA GLN A 370 -9.16 10.72 14.34
C GLN A 370 -10.34 9.73 14.41
N PRO A 371 -10.35 8.81 15.39
CA PRO A 371 -11.46 7.87 15.58
C PRO A 371 -12.83 8.53 15.81
N ASP A 372 -12.87 9.78 16.29
CA ASP A 372 -14.09 10.57 16.49
C ASP A 372 -14.61 11.27 15.22
N GLU A 373 -14.12 10.86 14.04
CA GLU A 373 -14.46 11.41 12.72
C GLU A 373 -13.94 12.86 12.49
N THR A 374 -13.19 13.46 13.43
CA THR A 374 -12.52 14.74 13.19
C THR A 374 -11.28 14.57 12.33
N MET A 375 -10.94 15.57 11.50
CA MET A 375 -9.73 15.52 10.69
C MET A 375 -8.48 15.59 11.59
N ALA A 376 -7.53 14.68 11.41
CA ALA A 376 -6.20 14.80 12.02
C ALA A 376 -5.46 16.02 11.46
N TYR A 377 -5.67 16.31 10.17
CA TYR A 377 -5.23 17.49 9.46
C TYR A 377 -6.04 17.66 8.17
N ASN A 378 -6.12 18.88 7.64
CA ASN A 378 -6.91 19.17 6.45
C ASN A 378 -6.09 18.92 5.16
N VAL A 379 -6.54 17.99 4.32
CA VAL A 379 -5.93 17.67 3.01
C VAL A 379 -6.57 18.40 1.82
N GLY A 380 -7.52 19.31 2.08
CA GLY A 380 -8.09 20.20 1.06
C GLY A 380 -9.09 19.55 0.10
N LEU A 381 -9.67 18.38 0.44
CA LEU A 381 -10.69 17.71 -0.37
C LEU A 381 -12.11 18.25 -0.19
N LEU A 382 -12.35 19.05 0.86
CA LEU A 382 -13.65 19.65 1.10
C LEU A 382 -13.67 21.05 0.46
N SER A 383 -14.31 21.21 -0.70
CA SER A 383 -14.60 22.55 -1.26
C SER A 383 -16.02 22.69 -1.79
N SER A 384 -16.95 23.04 -0.89
CA SER A 384 -18.02 24.04 -1.05
C SER A 384 -18.87 23.99 0.24
N SER A 385 -18.64 24.79 1.28
CA SER A 385 -18.87 26.24 1.29
C SER A 385 -18.19 26.87 2.51
N GLN A 386 -17.27 27.81 2.31
CA GLN A 386 -17.25 29.11 2.97
C GLN A 386 -15.95 29.84 2.64
N SER A 387 -16.13 31.07 2.20
CA SER A 387 -15.11 32.06 1.92
C SER A 387 -14.56 32.69 3.19
N SER A 388 -13.26 33.00 3.11
CA SER A 388 -12.57 34.19 3.63
C SER A 388 -12.12 34.27 5.10
N THR A 389 -10.85 34.70 5.22
CA THR A 389 -10.14 35.39 6.33
C THR A 389 -9.76 34.54 7.56
N SER A 390 -8.61 34.67 8.20
CA SER A 390 -7.47 35.60 8.10
C SER A 390 -6.28 35.02 8.89
N SER A 391 -5.07 35.39 8.47
CA SER A 391 -3.78 35.14 9.09
C SER A 391 -3.61 35.77 10.47
N THR A 392 -2.99 35.05 11.41
CA THR A 392 -2.30 35.66 12.55
C THR A 392 -1.02 34.87 12.89
N ASN A 393 0.10 35.58 12.82
CA ASN A 393 1.42 35.18 13.28
C ASN A 393 1.47 35.15 14.81
N SER A 394 2.17 34.16 15.37
CA SER A 394 2.71 34.23 16.73
C SER A 394 4.09 33.57 16.77
N ILE A 395 5.11 34.41 16.96
CA ILE A 395 6.50 34.07 17.27
C ILE A 395 6.63 34.09 18.80
N VAL A 396 7.15 33.03 19.44
CA VAL A 396 7.94 33.07 20.70
C VAL A 396 8.75 31.75 20.78
N SER A 397 10.05 31.77 20.48
CA SER A 397 11.22 31.84 21.39
C SER A 397 11.64 30.52 22.05
N LEU A 398 12.90 30.15 21.75
CA LEU A 398 13.72 29.08 22.30
C LEU A 398 14.17 29.37 23.74
N THR A 399 14.39 28.31 24.54
CA THR A 399 15.66 28.08 25.29
C THR A 399 15.70 26.72 26.03
N SER A 400 16.76 25.95 25.75
CA SER A 400 17.58 24.98 26.53
C SER A 400 16.99 24.18 27.71
N SER A 401 17.32 22.88 27.89
CA SER A 401 18.60 22.42 28.47
C SER A 401 18.89 20.92 28.27
N ALA A 402 20.17 20.57 28.15
CA ALA A 402 20.79 19.23 28.09
C ALA A 402 20.52 18.37 29.36
N SER A 403 20.67 17.03 29.41
CA SER A 403 21.94 16.28 29.22
C SER A 403 21.75 14.75 29.19
N THR A 404 22.47 14.09 28.27
CA THR A 404 23.30 12.86 28.37
C THR A 404 22.78 11.55 29.02
N ASP A 405 22.81 10.50 28.18
CA ASP A 405 23.66 9.27 28.28
C ASP A 405 22.90 7.93 28.24
N ILE A 406 22.63 7.40 27.04
CA ILE A 406 22.17 6.01 26.85
C ILE A 406 22.94 5.39 25.67
N THR A 407 24.18 4.98 25.94
CA THR A 407 24.91 4.09 25.03
C THR A 407 25.54 2.88 25.74
N ARG A 408 25.12 2.57 26.97
CA ARG A 408 25.68 1.44 27.75
C ARG A 408 24.67 0.37 28.20
N GLY A 409 23.37 0.60 28.01
CA GLY A 409 22.30 -0.33 28.45
C GLY A 409 22.06 -1.50 27.48
N MET A 410 21.99 -1.23 26.18
CA MET A 410 21.57 -2.24 25.19
C MET A 410 22.66 -3.27 24.87
N GLN A 411 23.94 -2.89 24.90
CA GLN A 411 25.05 -3.85 24.72
C GLN A 411 25.16 -4.84 25.89
N ARG A 412 24.81 -4.43 27.12
CA ARG A 412 24.83 -5.32 28.28
C ARG A 412 23.72 -6.36 28.22
N LEU A 413 22.52 -5.99 27.75
CA LEU A 413 21.39 -6.91 27.65
C LEU A 413 21.66 -8.06 26.66
N ILE A 414 22.26 -7.74 25.51
CA ILE A 414 22.63 -8.72 24.49
C ILE A 414 23.74 -9.66 25.00
N TYR A 415 24.74 -9.11 25.71
CA TYR A 415 25.82 -9.91 26.28
C TYR A 415 25.32 -10.87 27.38
N PHE A 416 24.37 -10.43 28.22
CA PHE A 416 23.74 -11.31 29.22
C PHE A 416 22.86 -12.40 28.60
N MET A 417 22.14 -12.12 27.50
CA MET A 417 21.41 -13.17 26.77
C MET A 417 22.34 -14.21 26.15
N CYS A 418 23.47 -13.80 25.56
CA CYS A 418 24.44 -14.74 24.99
C CYS A 418 25.09 -15.63 26.06
N ILE A 419 25.43 -15.07 27.23
CA ILE A 419 25.98 -15.85 28.35
C ILE A 419 24.92 -16.81 28.92
N TYR A 420 23.66 -16.36 29.03
CA TYR A 420 22.56 -17.20 29.51
C TYR A 420 22.31 -18.40 28.58
N LEU A 421 22.33 -18.19 27.26
CA LEU A 421 22.19 -19.26 26.27
C LEU A 421 23.38 -20.22 26.25
N LEU A 422 24.60 -19.73 26.45
CA LEU A 422 25.80 -20.56 26.60
C LEU A 422 25.79 -21.38 27.91
N ALA A 423 25.29 -20.81 29.00
CA ALA A 423 25.16 -21.51 30.28
C ALA A 423 24.11 -22.64 30.20
N ILE A 424 22.99 -22.41 29.52
CA ILE A 424 21.99 -23.45 29.22
C ILE A 424 22.61 -24.55 28.35
N HIS A 425 23.40 -24.18 27.33
CA HIS A 425 24.09 -25.15 26.48
C HIS A 425 25.09 -26.01 27.26
N MET A 426 25.84 -25.43 28.21
CA MET A 426 26.76 -26.17 29.08
C MET A 426 26.06 -27.06 30.11
N LEU A 427 24.89 -26.65 30.62
CA LEU A 427 24.08 -27.45 31.54
C LEU A 427 23.42 -28.65 30.84
N ILE A 428 23.01 -28.49 29.58
CA ILE A 428 22.42 -29.57 28.77
C ILE A 428 23.51 -30.59 28.37
N ARG A 429 24.74 -30.15 28.09
CA ARG A 429 25.87 -31.04 27.78
C ARG A 429 26.38 -31.87 28.96
N ARG A 430 25.97 -31.58 30.19
CA ARG A 430 26.41 -32.29 31.41
C ARG A 430 25.50 -33.47 31.81
N ARG A 431 24.45 -33.76 31.02
CA ARG A 431 23.48 -34.83 31.30
C ARG A 431 23.40 -35.95 30.25
N TYR A 432 24.38 -36.06 29.35
CA TYR A 432 24.56 -37.23 28.49
C TYR A 432 26.03 -37.64 28.43
#